data_AF-A0A2W6SGL9-F1
#
_entry.id   AF-A0A2W6SGL9-F1
#
_cell.length_a   1.000
_cell.length_b   1.000
_cell.length_c   1.000
_cell.angle_alpha   90.00
_cell.angle_beta   90.00
_cell.angle_gamma   90.00
#
_symmetry.space_group_name_H-M   'P 1'
#
loop_
_entity.id
_entity.type
_entity.pdbx_description
1 polymer ?
#
loop_
_entity_poly.entity_id
_entity_poly.type
_entity_poly.pdbx_seq_one_letter_code
_entity_poly.pdbx_strand_id
1 'polypeptide(L)'
;MNDAKLRGAKPRAKRRPEELGLAERHMRQQCPAVTHRLDHADPEVGRQWQRSDPRAAGFVLWSVGAVIHRTVEEPDAIQSLRLFVRGRRSFDICQPPRPLPSKRFSGYGRYMAIANDRLSTLIGLIYDAAISPKAWEPALEAIRSALRAEIASVNLQAVPDGDVLLNVTSNIPAHYAEQMGDYGPEVIEIWGGATTMMSLPLDQPAILSRLNPAALDFGVTRNRYALEWARPQAVIDSLAIGLARDEKSLGSISFGRHRSVGPFDDAAIALARLLVPHLQRAATVNRLLEMSEVSRSNFTTVLDAIAVPIIIVGADMRIAHANPPARARFEARDILAERDGCLAAIDSGVHHALAGAIGQAVTQEERIARQGLGIPARRNDQSAAALYVMPLGGRLGAHRGRAAAAVLVAESGSRFIPSADLVTGLFNLTSAEGRVFDLLAAGNGLAEAAVILKVAPSTVKTHALRVYQKTGVSRQTELMQLAASFAVPF
;
A
#
# COMPACT_ATOMS: atom_id res chain seq x y z
N MET A 1 -34.97 66.72 28.68
CA MET A 1 -35.35 66.50 30.08
C MET A 1 -35.19 65.00 30.37
N ASN A 2 -34.19 64.66 31.20
CA ASN A 2 -33.86 63.40 31.89
C ASN A 2 -33.71 62.05 31.15
N ASP A 3 -32.46 61.57 31.12
CA ASP A 3 -31.88 60.37 31.79
C ASP A 3 -32.45 58.93 31.66
N ALA A 4 -31.47 58.00 31.49
CA ALA A 4 -31.32 56.66 32.11
C ALA A 4 -31.38 55.35 31.25
N LYS A 5 -30.17 54.78 31.04
CA LYS A 5 -29.66 53.40 31.35
C LYS A 5 -30.51 52.10 31.19
N LEU A 6 -29.94 51.18 30.38
CA LEU A 6 -29.54 49.76 30.63
C LEU A 6 -30.52 48.60 31.02
N ARG A 7 -30.42 47.51 30.23
CA ARG A 7 -30.44 46.03 30.51
C ARG A 7 -31.77 45.25 30.70
N GLY A 8 -31.85 44.09 30.03
CA GLY A 8 -32.68 42.91 30.37
C GLY A 8 -32.95 41.95 29.19
N ALA A 9 -32.79 40.63 29.34
CA ALA A 9 -32.78 39.61 28.26
C ALA A 9 -33.91 38.54 28.34
N LYS A 10 -34.38 38.07 27.16
CA LYS A 10 -35.01 36.76 26.75
C LYS A 10 -36.36 36.31 27.39
N PRO A 11 -37.13 35.30 26.85
CA PRO A 11 -36.86 34.30 25.78
C PRO A 11 -37.99 33.96 24.74
N ARG A 12 -37.65 33.01 23.82
CA ARG A 12 -38.38 32.36 22.69
C ARG A 12 -39.72 31.66 23.02
N ALA A 13 -40.62 31.58 22.03
CA ALA A 13 -41.79 30.67 21.99
C ALA A 13 -41.79 29.72 20.75
N LYS A 14 -42.30 28.50 20.99
CA LYS A 14 -42.29 27.25 20.20
C LYS A 14 -43.31 27.21 19.04
N ARG A 15 -43.01 26.46 17.96
CA ARG A 15 -44.01 25.90 17.01
C ARG A 15 -44.17 24.37 17.21
N ARG A 16 -45.38 23.87 16.93
CA ARG A 16 -46.05 22.62 17.37
C ARG A 16 -45.77 21.37 16.50
N PRO A 17 -46.10 20.15 16.99
CA PRO A 17 -45.63 18.85 16.47
C PRO A 17 -46.71 18.01 15.75
N GLU A 18 -47.32 18.50 14.67
CA GLU A 18 -48.36 17.72 13.93
C GLU A 18 -47.94 17.26 12.53
N GLU A 19 -46.79 17.69 11.98
CA GLU A 19 -46.31 17.25 10.65
C GLU A 19 -45.45 15.96 10.69
N LEU A 20 -44.99 15.53 11.87
CA LEU A 20 -44.19 14.30 12.05
C LEU A 20 -45.03 13.01 11.96
N GLY A 21 -46.33 13.08 12.26
CA GLY A 21 -47.21 11.90 12.32
C GLY A 21 -47.68 11.35 10.97
N LEU A 22 -47.40 12.04 9.86
CA LEU A 22 -47.73 11.56 8.51
C LEU A 22 -46.54 10.79 7.87
N ALA A 23 -45.31 11.21 8.16
CA ALA A 23 -44.08 10.57 7.69
C ALA A 23 -43.81 9.23 8.40
N GLU A 24 -44.03 9.15 9.71
CA GLU A 24 -43.86 7.90 10.48
C GLU A 24 -44.86 6.81 10.09
N ARG A 25 -46.09 7.18 9.70
CA ARG A 25 -47.10 6.22 9.21
C ARG A 25 -46.73 5.68 7.83
N HIS A 26 -46.07 6.47 7.00
CA HIS A 26 -45.58 6.05 5.69
C HIS A 26 -44.37 5.10 5.81
N MET A 27 -43.49 5.34 6.79
CA MET A 27 -42.29 4.53 7.02
C MET A 27 -42.59 3.16 7.67
N ARG A 28 -43.58 3.09 8.57
CA ARG A 28 -44.02 1.82 9.20
C ARG A 28 -44.76 0.87 8.25
N GLN A 29 -45.32 1.36 7.14
CA GLN A 29 -45.97 0.51 6.14
C GLN A 29 -44.97 -0.14 5.17
N GLN A 30 -43.72 0.33 5.09
CA GLN A 30 -42.78 -0.13 4.07
C GLN A 30 -41.75 -1.18 4.52
N CYS A 31 -41.39 -1.31 5.81
CA CYS A 31 -40.44 -2.35 6.25
C CYS A 31 -40.56 -2.74 7.75
N PRO A 32 -41.07 -3.92 8.12
CA PRO A 32 -41.26 -4.34 9.53
C PRO A 32 -40.03 -4.91 10.26
N ALA A 33 -38.83 -4.96 9.67
CA ALA A 33 -37.76 -5.85 10.13
C ALA A 33 -36.63 -5.22 10.99
N VAL A 34 -36.68 -3.93 11.33
CA VAL A 34 -35.58 -3.24 12.03
C VAL A 34 -36.04 -2.67 13.36
N THR A 35 -36.16 -3.53 14.38
CA THR A 35 -36.43 -3.06 15.76
C THR A 35 -35.71 -3.84 16.87
N HIS A 36 -34.74 -4.73 16.58
CA HIS A 36 -34.28 -5.66 17.62
C HIS A 36 -32.77 -5.83 17.90
N ARG A 37 -31.86 -4.93 17.47
CA ARG A 37 -30.41 -5.09 17.74
C ARG A 37 -29.62 -3.80 18.02
N LEU A 38 -30.01 -3.02 19.04
CA LEU A 38 -29.22 -1.86 19.47
C LEU A 38 -28.87 -1.79 20.97
N ASP A 39 -29.03 -2.87 21.74
CA ASP A 39 -28.88 -2.80 23.22
C ASP A 39 -27.61 -3.41 23.83
N HIS A 40 -26.61 -3.94 23.08
CA HIS A 40 -25.42 -4.53 23.71
C HIS A 40 -24.09 -4.28 22.98
N ALA A 41 -23.26 -3.37 23.51
CA ALA A 41 -21.80 -3.31 23.29
C ALA A 41 -21.08 -2.62 24.49
N ASP A 42 -19.97 -3.21 24.94
CA ASP A 42 -19.29 -2.99 26.24
C ASP A 42 -18.08 -2.01 26.16
N PRO A 43 -17.89 -1.04 27.11
CA PRO A 43 -16.91 0.06 26.97
C PRO A 43 -15.44 -0.19 27.41
N GLU A 44 -15.05 -1.36 27.92
CA GLU A 44 -13.71 -1.51 28.55
C GLU A 44 -12.52 -1.78 27.60
N VAL A 45 -12.75 -2.17 26.36
CA VAL A 45 -11.67 -2.53 25.40
C VAL A 45 -10.81 -1.32 24.97
N GLY A 46 -11.33 -0.09 25.08
CA GLY A 46 -10.66 1.12 24.61
C GLY A 46 -9.52 1.65 25.49
N ARG A 47 -9.38 1.20 26.74
CA ARG A 47 -8.45 1.84 27.71
C ARG A 47 -7.07 1.20 27.81
N GLN A 48 -6.84 0.04 27.19
CA GLN A 48 -5.61 -0.73 27.44
C GLN A 48 -4.44 -0.43 26.47
N TRP A 49 -4.67 0.33 25.39
CA TRP A 49 -3.66 0.61 24.33
C TRP A 49 -2.86 1.92 24.49
N GLN A 50 -3.08 2.69 25.57
CA GLN A 50 -2.56 4.07 25.71
C GLN A 50 -1.18 4.21 26.41
N ARG A 51 -0.37 3.14 26.57
CA ARG A 51 0.79 3.17 27.50
C ARG A 51 2.18 2.77 26.96
N SER A 52 2.45 2.82 25.65
CA SER A 52 3.78 2.43 25.15
C SER A 52 4.38 3.42 24.13
N ASP A 53 5.46 4.10 24.55
CA ASP A 53 6.46 4.88 23.79
C ASP A 53 6.20 6.39 23.48
N PRO A 54 6.86 7.33 24.21
CA PRO A 54 6.76 8.78 23.98
C PRO A 54 7.60 9.37 22.84
N ARG A 55 8.28 8.54 22.02
CA ARG A 55 9.04 9.03 20.83
C ARG A 55 8.38 8.71 19.48
N ALA A 56 7.18 8.13 19.50
CA ALA A 56 6.32 7.91 18.32
C ALA A 56 5.20 8.98 18.18
N ALA A 57 5.45 10.19 18.70
CA ALA A 57 4.49 11.29 18.64
C ALA A 57 4.64 12.07 17.32
N GLY A 58 3.77 11.77 16.36
CA GLY A 58 3.60 12.60 15.15
C GLY A 58 3.24 11.79 13.91
N PHE A 59 2.15 11.02 13.94
CA PHE A 59 1.68 10.33 12.74
C PHE A 59 0.20 10.59 12.44
N VAL A 60 0.03 11.15 11.25
CA VAL A 60 -1.19 11.54 10.54
C VAL A 60 -2.18 10.39 10.50
N LEU A 61 -3.32 10.55 11.15
CA LEU A 61 -4.46 9.67 11.03
C LEU A 61 -5.71 10.50 11.33
N TRP A 62 -6.78 10.20 10.60
CA TRP A 62 -8.16 10.61 10.90
C TRP A 62 -8.65 11.97 10.41
N SER A 63 -8.74 12.17 9.09
CA SER A 63 -9.67 13.20 8.62
C SER A 63 -10.27 13.08 7.22
N VAL A 64 -9.76 12.23 6.31
CA VAL A 64 -10.42 12.01 4.99
C VAL A 64 -11.01 10.59 4.82
N GLY A 65 -10.34 9.55 5.31
CA GLY A 65 -10.85 8.16 5.18
C GLY A 65 -12.03 7.81 6.11
N ALA A 66 -12.03 8.28 7.36
CA ALA A 66 -13.01 7.87 8.36
C ALA A 66 -14.42 8.47 8.17
N VAL A 67 -14.54 9.65 7.55
CA VAL A 67 -15.84 10.28 7.28
C VAL A 67 -16.61 9.53 6.19
N ILE A 68 -15.89 8.96 5.21
CA ILE A 68 -16.47 8.11 4.17
C ILE A 68 -16.88 6.74 4.74
N HIS A 69 -16.14 6.22 5.72
CA HIS A 69 -16.43 4.91 6.31
C HIS A 69 -17.76 4.83 7.07
N ARG A 70 -18.32 5.95 7.57
CA ARG A 70 -19.68 5.98 8.17
C ARG A 70 -20.80 6.21 7.18
N THR A 71 -20.53 6.68 5.96
CA THR A 71 -21.55 6.91 4.92
C THR A 71 -21.66 5.77 3.92
N VAL A 72 -20.72 4.80 3.95
CA VAL A 72 -20.69 3.64 3.03
C VAL A 72 -21.28 2.37 3.66
N GLU A 73 -21.81 2.43 4.89
CA GLU A 73 -22.55 1.32 5.51
C GLU A 73 -24.03 1.24 5.09
N GLU A 74 -24.43 1.91 4.00
CA GLU A 74 -25.75 1.71 3.37
C GLU A 74 -25.64 0.72 2.18
N PRO A 75 -26.27 -0.48 2.28
CA PRO A 75 -26.22 -1.49 1.22
C PRO A 75 -26.81 -1.03 -0.15
N ASP A 76 -27.65 0.00 -0.16
CA ASP A 76 -28.35 0.48 -1.36
C ASP A 76 -27.46 1.32 -2.30
N ALA A 77 -26.38 1.94 -1.80
CA ALA A 77 -25.45 2.73 -2.60
C ALA A 77 -24.57 1.85 -3.53
N ILE A 78 -24.19 0.65 -3.06
CA ILE A 78 -23.38 -0.31 -3.82
C ILE A 78 -24.21 -1.00 -4.92
N GLN A 79 -25.51 -1.18 -4.71
CA GLN A 79 -26.39 -1.78 -5.71
C GLN A 79 -26.67 -0.84 -6.90
N SER A 80 -26.72 0.47 -6.64
CA SER A 80 -26.84 1.52 -7.66
C SER A 80 -25.58 1.63 -8.54
N LEU A 81 -24.38 1.44 -7.96
CA LEU A 81 -23.11 1.37 -8.68
C LEU A 81 -22.99 0.14 -9.60
N ARG A 82 -23.53 -1.01 -9.18
CA ARG A 82 -23.54 -2.25 -9.99
C ARG A 82 -24.50 -2.20 -11.19
N LEU A 83 -25.60 -1.46 -11.09
CA LEU A 83 -26.57 -1.29 -12.19
C LEU A 83 -26.10 -0.27 -13.23
N PHE A 84 -25.37 0.78 -12.82
CA PHE A 84 -24.86 1.81 -13.73
C PHE A 84 -23.78 1.28 -14.70
N VAL A 85 -22.97 0.29 -14.29
CA VAL A 85 -21.86 -0.26 -15.10
C VAL A 85 -22.34 -1.30 -16.13
N ARG A 86 -23.53 -1.90 -15.99
CA ARG A 86 -24.03 -2.95 -16.91
C ARG A 86 -24.85 -2.43 -18.11
N GLY A 87 -25.16 -1.14 -18.17
CA GLY A 87 -26.16 -0.60 -19.11
C GLY A 87 -25.69 0.00 -20.44
N ARG A 88 -24.38 0.00 -20.78
CA ARG A 88 -23.90 0.56 -22.07
C ARG A 88 -23.10 -0.45 -22.88
N ARG A 89 -23.81 -1.30 -23.63
CA ARG A 89 -23.29 -1.95 -24.84
C ARG A 89 -24.11 -1.44 -26.02
N SER A 90 -23.52 -0.55 -26.82
CA SER A 90 -23.72 -0.36 -28.27
C SER A 90 -22.88 0.86 -28.67
N PHE A 91 -21.76 0.63 -29.34
CA PHE A 91 -20.95 1.67 -29.97
C PHE A 91 -21.45 1.81 -31.41
N ASP A 92 -22.21 2.88 -31.71
CA ASP A 92 -22.37 3.36 -33.07
C ASP A 92 -21.27 4.38 -33.38
N ILE A 93 -20.62 4.19 -34.52
CA ILE A 93 -19.51 4.98 -35.04
C ILE A 93 -20.08 6.32 -35.53
N CYS A 94 -19.97 7.39 -34.72
CA CYS A 94 -20.28 8.76 -35.14
C CYS A 94 -19.02 9.49 -35.61
N GLN A 95 -19.08 10.00 -36.85
CA GLN A 95 -18.04 10.80 -37.51
C GLN A 95 -17.74 12.12 -36.78
N PRO A 96 -16.54 12.73 -36.99
CA PRO A 96 -16.15 13.96 -36.31
C PRO A 96 -17.00 15.17 -36.76
N PRO A 97 -17.32 16.13 -35.86
CA PRO A 97 -18.12 17.29 -36.21
C PRO A 97 -17.33 18.31 -37.04
N ARG A 98 -18.02 18.95 -38.00
CA ARG A 98 -17.48 20.01 -38.87
C ARG A 98 -17.07 21.27 -38.07
N PRO A 99 -16.04 22.02 -38.51
CA PRO A 99 -15.61 23.24 -37.83
C PRO A 99 -16.61 24.38 -38.03
N LEU A 100 -16.88 25.13 -36.95
CA LEU A 100 -17.73 26.33 -36.95
C LEU A 100 -17.00 27.55 -37.55
N PRO A 101 -17.72 28.51 -38.16
CA PRO A 101 -17.13 29.61 -38.92
C PRO A 101 -16.54 30.71 -38.02
N SER A 102 -15.35 31.18 -38.39
CA SER A 102 -14.60 32.24 -37.71
C SER A 102 -15.29 33.61 -37.80
N LYS A 103 -15.85 34.11 -36.69
CA LYS A 103 -16.13 35.54 -36.52
C LYS A 103 -14.96 36.20 -35.81
N ARG A 104 -14.33 37.17 -36.48
CA ARG A 104 -13.27 38.04 -35.96
C ARG A 104 -13.80 38.82 -34.75
N PHE A 105 -13.28 38.52 -33.55
CA PHE A 105 -13.37 39.42 -32.41
C PHE A 105 -12.10 40.27 -32.36
N SER A 106 -12.26 41.54 -32.73
CA SER A 106 -11.26 42.59 -32.58
C SER A 106 -11.40 43.21 -31.19
N GLY A 107 -10.46 42.91 -30.30
CA GLY A 107 -10.43 43.46 -28.94
C GLY A 107 -9.44 42.73 -28.02
N TYR A 108 -8.17 42.63 -28.41
CA TYR A 108 -7.14 41.98 -27.59
C TYR A 108 -6.58 42.93 -26.52
N GLY A 109 -7.16 42.88 -25.33
CA GLY A 109 -6.37 43.02 -24.10
C GLY A 109 -5.40 41.84 -24.01
N ARG A 110 -4.16 42.08 -23.54
CA ARG A 110 -3.06 41.10 -23.55
C ARG A 110 -3.41 39.82 -22.76
N TYR A 111 -3.90 38.79 -23.45
CA TYR A 111 -3.93 37.42 -22.97
C TYR A 111 -2.52 36.82 -23.13
N MET A 112 -1.75 36.75 -22.04
CA MET A 112 -0.55 35.90 -22.05
C MET A 112 -0.99 34.44 -21.91
N ALA A 113 -1.27 33.80 -23.05
CA ALA A 113 -1.22 32.34 -23.14
C ALA A 113 0.17 31.88 -22.68
N ILE A 114 0.25 30.82 -21.88
CA ILE A 114 1.53 30.18 -21.57
C ILE A 114 2.22 29.85 -22.90
N ALA A 115 3.49 30.21 -23.02
CA ALA A 115 4.24 29.88 -24.23
C ALA A 115 4.37 28.35 -24.33
N ASN A 116 4.27 27.79 -25.55
CA ASN A 116 4.22 26.33 -25.76
C ASN A 116 5.46 25.61 -25.21
N ASP A 117 6.62 26.26 -25.24
CA ASP A 117 7.88 25.78 -24.66
C ASP A 117 7.77 25.63 -23.13
N ARG A 118 7.20 26.62 -22.44
CA ARG A 118 6.96 26.58 -20.99
C ARG A 118 5.94 25.51 -20.61
N LEU A 119 4.87 25.34 -21.39
CA LEU A 119 3.89 24.27 -21.17
C LEU A 119 4.53 22.89 -21.36
N SER A 120 5.32 22.71 -22.42
CA SER A 120 6.03 21.45 -22.68
C SER A 120 7.03 21.13 -21.56
N THR A 121 7.73 22.15 -21.05
CA THR A 121 8.66 21.99 -19.91
C THR A 121 7.91 21.57 -18.65
N LEU A 122 6.77 22.19 -18.37
CA LEU A 122 5.94 21.87 -17.21
C LEU A 122 5.41 20.43 -17.27
N ILE A 123 4.98 19.99 -18.46
CA ILE A 123 4.57 18.60 -18.69
C ILE A 123 5.75 17.64 -18.48
N GLY A 124 6.95 18.00 -18.96
CA GLY A 124 8.18 17.23 -18.71
C GLY A 124 8.42 17.00 -17.21
N LEU A 125 8.38 18.06 -16.42
CA LEU A 125 8.55 17.99 -14.96
C LEU A 125 7.51 17.08 -14.28
N ILE A 126 6.26 17.09 -14.75
CA ILE A 126 5.20 16.19 -14.25
C ILE A 126 5.56 14.73 -14.50
N TYR A 127 6.11 14.40 -15.67
CA TYR A 127 6.52 13.03 -15.98
C TYR A 127 7.81 12.62 -15.28
N ASP A 128 8.76 13.52 -15.08
CA ASP A 128 9.95 13.26 -14.26
C ASP A 128 9.55 12.93 -12.81
N ALA A 129 8.58 13.67 -12.26
CA ALA A 129 7.99 13.41 -10.95
C ALA A 129 7.22 12.07 -10.88
N ALA A 130 6.62 11.63 -11.99
CA ALA A 130 5.96 10.33 -12.05
C ALA A 130 6.94 9.16 -11.84
N ILE A 131 8.18 9.32 -12.30
CA ILE A 131 9.23 8.29 -12.25
C ILE A 131 10.07 8.42 -10.97
N SER A 132 10.28 9.63 -10.48
CA SER A 132 11.10 9.90 -9.29
C SER A 132 10.31 10.67 -8.23
N PRO A 133 10.05 10.09 -7.04
CA PRO A 133 9.34 10.77 -5.96
C PRO A 133 9.94 12.13 -5.58
N LYS A 134 11.28 12.25 -5.63
CA LYS A 134 12.00 13.50 -5.29
C LYS A 134 11.76 14.64 -6.28
N ALA A 135 11.31 14.34 -7.49
CA ALA A 135 11.03 15.36 -8.50
C ALA A 135 9.64 16.02 -8.33
N TRP A 136 8.81 15.54 -7.39
CA TRP A 136 7.52 16.19 -7.10
C TRP A 136 7.64 17.59 -6.50
N GLU A 137 8.63 17.84 -5.65
CA GLU A 137 8.86 19.17 -5.06
C GLU A 137 9.10 20.25 -6.15
N PRO A 138 10.10 20.11 -7.04
CA PRO A 138 10.32 21.09 -8.09
C PRO A 138 9.18 21.14 -9.12
N ALA A 139 8.51 20.02 -9.41
CA ALA A 139 7.35 20.01 -10.31
C ALA A 139 6.17 20.78 -9.71
N LEU A 140 5.85 20.56 -8.44
CA LEU A 140 4.77 21.25 -7.73
C LEU A 140 5.03 22.76 -7.66
N GLU A 141 6.27 23.16 -7.38
CA GLU A 141 6.70 24.56 -7.36
C GLU A 141 6.55 25.24 -8.74
N ALA A 142 6.92 24.54 -9.82
CA ALA A 142 6.75 25.03 -11.18
C ALA A 142 5.27 25.19 -11.55
N ILE A 143 4.41 24.24 -11.17
CA ILE A 143 2.96 24.32 -11.43
C ILE A 143 2.33 25.45 -10.62
N ARG A 144 2.69 25.57 -9.33
CA ARG A 144 2.24 26.66 -8.44
C ARG A 144 2.55 28.02 -9.07
N SER A 145 3.80 28.20 -9.51
CA SER A 145 4.26 29.42 -10.17
C SER A 145 3.52 29.70 -11.47
N ALA A 146 3.32 28.68 -12.32
CA ALA A 146 2.60 28.81 -13.59
C ALA A 146 1.12 29.19 -13.39
N LEU A 147 0.47 28.63 -12.36
CA LEU A 147 -0.89 28.98 -11.98
C LEU A 147 -0.97 30.30 -11.21
N ARG A 148 0.15 30.94 -10.85
CA ARG A 148 0.24 32.10 -9.95
C ARG A 148 -0.45 31.85 -8.60
N ALA A 149 -0.37 30.62 -8.11
CA ALA A 149 -0.85 30.25 -6.80
C ALA A 149 0.16 30.68 -5.73
N GLU A 150 -0.33 30.99 -4.53
CA GLU A 150 0.54 31.29 -3.39
C GLU A 150 1.08 30.01 -2.79
N ILE A 151 0.22 29.01 -2.63
CA ILE A 151 0.56 27.74 -1.97
C ILE A 151 0.07 26.57 -2.82
N ALA A 152 0.70 25.41 -2.65
CA ALA A 152 0.25 24.18 -3.27
C ALA A 152 0.48 22.97 -2.37
N SER A 153 -0.36 21.95 -2.51
CA SER A 153 -0.17 20.65 -1.91
C SER A 153 -0.65 19.55 -2.86
N VAL A 154 0.05 18.43 -2.88
CA VAL A 154 -0.38 17.20 -3.53
C VAL A 154 -0.44 16.10 -2.49
N ASN A 155 -1.55 15.36 -2.50
CA ASN A 155 -1.75 14.23 -1.61
C ASN A 155 -2.32 13.04 -2.39
N LEU A 156 -1.75 11.86 -2.20
CA LEU A 156 -2.24 10.59 -2.73
C LEU A 156 -2.11 9.54 -1.63
N GLN A 157 -3.19 8.80 -1.39
CA GLN A 157 -3.28 7.76 -0.37
C GLN A 157 -3.76 6.46 -0.99
N ALA A 158 -3.27 5.33 -0.45
CA ALA A 158 -3.79 4.01 -0.75
C ALA A 158 -5.11 3.77 -0.01
N VAL A 159 -5.99 2.98 -0.62
CA VAL A 159 -7.25 2.51 -0.05
C VAL A 159 -7.22 0.96 -0.04
N PRO A 160 -7.67 0.29 1.04
CA PRO A 160 -8.31 0.84 2.23
C PRO A 160 -7.36 1.25 3.36
N ASP A 161 -6.08 0.85 3.28
CA ASP A 161 -5.15 0.91 4.42
C ASP A 161 -4.77 2.34 4.84
N GLY A 162 -4.93 3.33 3.94
CA GLY A 162 -4.68 4.74 4.23
C GLY A 162 -3.22 5.16 4.13
N ASP A 163 -2.34 4.29 3.64
CA ASP A 163 -0.92 4.60 3.46
C ASP A 163 -0.72 5.83 2.57
N VAL A 164 0.18 6.71 3.00
CA VAL A 164 0.52 7.92 2.25
C VAL A 164 1.49 7.56 1.12
N LEU A 165 1.00 7.61 -0.12
CA LEU A 165 1.79 7.36 -1.33
C LEU A 165 2.54 8.62 -1.76
N LEU A 166 1.88 9.78 -1.65
CA LEU A 166 2.48 11.06 -1.98
C LEU A 166 1.93 12.13 -1.04
N ASN A 167 2.82 12.92 -0.46
CA ASN A 167 2.45 14.12 0.28
C ASN A 167 3.55 15.17 0.13
N VAL A 168 3.34 16.14 -0.76
CA VAL A 168 4.32 17.20 -1.04
C VAL A 168 3.62 18.54 -0.98
N THR A 169 4.26 19.52 -0.35
CA THR A 169 3.77 20.89 -0.23
C THR A 169 4.75 21.85 -0.88
N SER A 170 4.25 23.00 -1.33
CA SER A 170 5.05 24.06 -1.92
C SER A 170 4.56 25.41 -1.38
N ASN A 171 5.51 26.17 -0.84
CA ASN A 171 5.32 27.49 -0.21
C ASN A 171 4.30 27.52 0.95
N ILE A 172 4.06 26.39 1.63
CA ILE A 172 3.29 26.35 2.89
C ILE A 172 4.27 26.42 4.07
N PRO A 173 4.17 27.38 4.99
CA PRO A 173 5.03 27.43 6.17
C PRO A 173 4.91 26.15 7.02
N ALA A 174 6.04 25.67 7.56
CA ALA A 174 6.12 24.36 8.22
C ALA A 174 5.03 24.13 9.28
N HIS A 175 4.79 25.10 10.16
CA HIS A 175 3.76 25.00 11.19
C HIS A 175 2.33 24.85 10.64
N TYR A 176 2.02 25.46 9.48
CA TYR A 176 0.74 25.26 8.80
C TYR A 176 0.65 23.90 8.10
N ALA A 177 1.77 23.42 7.56
CA ALA A 177 1.84 22.10 6.92
C ALA A 177 1.63 20.97 7.95
N GLU A 178 2.27 21.08 9.12
CA GLU A 178 2.14 20.12 10.23
C GLU A 178 0.69 20.04 10.75
N GLN A 179 0.01 21.18 10.85
CA GLN A 179 -1.37 21.26 11.34
C GLN A 179 -2.42 20.91 10.27
N MET A 180 -2.04 20.81 8.99
CA MET A 180 -3.02 20.65 7.89
C MET A 180 -3.89 19.39 8.04
N GLY A 181 -3.34 18.33 8.65
CA GLY A 181 -4.06 17.08 8.92
C GLY A 181 -5.22 17.22 9.92
N ASP A 182 -5.17 18.22 10.82
CA ASP A 182 -6.15 18.42 11.90
C ASP A 182 -7.48 18.98 11.40
N TYR A 183 -7.54 19.42 10.14
CA TYR A 183 -8.68 20.14 9.55
C TYR A 183 -9.46 19.34 8.52
N GLY A 184 -9.19 18.04 8.31
CA GLY A 184 -9.79 17.37 7.16
C GLY A 184 -11.33 17.26 7.16
N PRO A 185 -12.08 17.15 8.30
CA PRO A 185 -13.53 17.27 8.25
C PRO A 185 -13.99 18.66 7.79
N GLU A 186 -13.31 19.71 8.24
CA GLU A 186 -13.58 21.09 7.83
C GLU A 186 -13.21 21.35 6.38
N VAL A 187 -12.16 20.70 5.84
CA VAL A 187 -11.85 20.73 4.40
C VAL A 187 -12.96 20.02 3.62
N ILE A 188 -13.49 18.89 4.08
CA ILE A 188 -14.62 18.25 3.39
C ILE A 188 -15.86 19.17 3.40
N GLU A 189 -16.16 19.77 4.54
CA GLU A 189 -17.28 20.70 4.70
C GLU A 189 -17.15 21.93 3.77
N ILE A 190 -15.95 22.54 3.69
CA ILE A 190 -15.74 23.76 2.90
C ILE A 190 -16.00 23.52 1.40
N TRP A 191 -15.69 22.31 0.90
CA TRP A 191 -15.96 21.91 -0.49
C TRP A 191 -17.40 21.43 -0.74
N GLY A 192 -18.32 21.62 0.22
CA GLY A 192 -19.74 21.27 0.08
C GLY A 192 -20.07 19.84 0.56
N GLY A 193 -19.20 19.23 1.35
CA GLY A 193 -19.38 17.90 1.93
C GLY A 193 -18.89 16.75 1.06
N ALA A 194 -18.84 15.54 1.65
CA ALA A 194 -18.29 14.35 1.02
C ALA A 194 -19.02 13.98 -0.28
N THR A 195 -20.36 14.06 -0.30
CA THR A 195 -21.17 13.77 -1.49
C THR A 195 -20.83 14.70 -2.65
N THR A 196 -20.67 15.99 -2.39
CA THR A 196 -20.26 16.97 -3.41
C THR A 196 -18.87 16.62 -3.92
N MET A 197 -17.90 16.43 -3.03
CA MET A 197 -16.53 16.06 -3.41
C MET A 197 -16.46 14.77 -4.24
N MET A 198 -17.27 13.76 -3.91
CA MET A 198 -17.31 12.50 -4.67
C MET A 198 -18.01 12.63 -6.03
N SER A 199 -18.88 13.62 -6.22
CA SER A 199 -19.55 13.89 -7.49
C SER A 199 -18.75 14.80 -8.44
N LEU A 200 -17.75 15.51 -7.93
CA LEU A 200 -16.91 16.39 -8.77
C LEU A 200 -16.20 15.59 -9.88
N PRO A 201 -16.24 16.04 -11.14
CA PRO A 201 -15.58 15.36 -12.25
C PRO A 201 -14.06 15.39 -12.09
N LEU A 202 -13.38 14.24 -12.24
CA LEU A 202 -11.92 14.18 -12.13
C LEU A 202 -11.21 14.90 -13.29
N ASP A 203 -11.83 14.95 -14.47
CA ASP A 203 -11.28 15.55 -15.68
C ASP A 203 -11.37 17.09 -15.71
N GLN A 204 -11.88 17.70 -14.63
CA GLN A 204 -11.98 19.16 -14.52
C GLN A 204 -11.45 19.65 -13.16
N PRO A 205 -10.79 20.83 -13.14
CA PRO A 205 -10.46 21.47 -11.87
C PRO A 205 -11.72 21.96 -11.17
N ALA A 206 -11.78 21.76 -9.87
CA ALA A 206 -12.75 22.32 -8.96
C ALA A 206 -12.24 23.66 -8.41
N ILE A 207 -13.11 24.66 -8.34
CA ILE A 207 -12.76 26.01 -7.87
C ILE A 207 -13.68 26.36 -6.71
N LEU A 208 -13.10 26.63 -5.54
CA LEU A 208 -13.85 26.82 -4.31
C LEU A 208 -14.79 28.02 -4.40
N SER A 209 -14.33 29.15 -4.95
CA SER A 209 -15.17 30.34 -5.18
C SER A 209 -16.36 30.10 -6.10
N ARG A 210 -16.30 29.10 -6.99
CA ARG A 210 -17.41 28.74 -7.88
C ARG A 210 -18.35 27.70 -7.27
N LEU A 211 -17.83 26.81 -6.42
CA LEU A 211 -18.59 25.73 -5.80
C LEU A 211 -19.27 26.16 -4.51
N ASN A 212 -18.56 26.90 -3.65
CA ASN A 212 -19.04 27.33 -2.35
C ASN A 212 -18.51 28.74 -2.01
N PRO A 213 -19.05 29.80 -2.65
CA PRO A 213 -18.59 31.17 -2.39
C PRO A 213 -18.81 31.62 -0.95
N ALA A 214 -19.85 31.12 -0.28
CA ALA A 214 -20.16 31.47 1.12
C ALA A 214 -19.09 30.98 2.10
N ALA A 215 -18.39 29.89 1.78
CA ALA A 215 -17.28 29.39 2.59
C ALA A 215 -16.07 30.33 2.64
N LEU A 216 -15.91 31.18 1.62
CA LEU A 216 -14.81 32.14 1.50
C LEU A 216 -15.13 33.51 2.12
N ASP A 217 -16.39 33.75 2.52
CA ASP A 217 -16.77 34.95 3.25
C ASP A 217 -16.37 34.82 4.73
N PHE A 218 -15.22 35.39 5.08
CA PHE A 218 -14.71 35.38 6.47
C PHE A 218 -15.60 36.14 7.47
N GLY A 219 -16.60 36.90 7.02
CA GLY A 219 -17.61 37.53 7.88
C GLY A 219 -18.77 36.59 8.25
N VAL A 220 -18.98 35.51 7.48
CA VAL A 220 -20.13 34.61 7.61
C VAL A 220 -19.72 33.17 7.92
N THR A 221 -18.61 32.71 7.34
CA THR A 221 -18.13 31.34 7.50
C THR A 221 -17.77 31.03 8.95
N ARG A 222 -18.12 29.82 9.39
CA ARG A 222 -17.75 29.26 10.71
C ARG A 222 -16.73 28.14 10.60
N ASN A 223 -16.27 27.86 9.38
CA ASN A 223 -15.38 26.75 9.10
C ASN A 223 -13.98 27.03 9.68
N ARG A 224 -13.48 26.11 10.52
CA ARG A 224 -12.22 26.27 11.26
C ARG A 224 -11.03 26.42 10.32
N TYR A 225 -10.98 25.59 9.26
CA TYR A 225 -9.94 25.66 8.25
C TYR A 225 -9.90 27.02 7.55
N ALA A 226 -11.06 27.56 7.18
CA ALA A 226 -11.14 28.89 6.56
C ALA A 226 -10.58 29.99 7.49
N LEU A 227 -10.94 29.96 8.77
CA LEU A 227 -10.64 31.04 9.72
C LEU A 227 -9.24 30.95 10.33
N GLU A 228 -8.80 29.76 10.70
CA GLU A 228 -7.55 29.52 11.46
C GLU A 228 -6.38 29.14 10.55
N TRP A 229 -6.65 28.55 9.38
CA TRP A 229 -5.60 28.10 8.47
C TRP A 229 -5.49 28.98 7.22
N ALA A 230 -6.57 29.18 6.46
CA ALA A 230 -6.51 29.89 5.17
C ALA A 230 -6.39 31.42 5.32
N ARG A 231 -7.22 32.02 6.20
CA ARG A 231 -7.26 33.48 6.39
C ARG A 231 -5.93 34.09 6.86
N PRO A 232 -5.20 33.53 7.85
CA PRO A 232 -3.92 34.10 8.28
C PRO A 232 -2.86 34.09 7.18
N GLN A 233 -2.92 33.12 6.28
CA GLN A 233 -2.08 33.02 5.08
C GLN A 233 -2.61 33.87 3.92
N ALA A 234 -3.69 34.62 4.14
CA ALA A 234 -4.37 35.46 3.16
C ALA A 234 -4.76 34.73 1.86
N VAL A 235 -5.09 33.43 1.99
CA VAL A 235 -5.64 32.60 0.92
C VAL A 235 -7.13 32.90 0.78
N ILE A 236 -7.55 33.31 -0.41
CA ILE A 236 -8.93 33.77 -0.69
C ILE A 236 -9.68 32.90 -1.71
N ASP A 237 -8.99 31.97 -2.35
CA ASP A 237 -9.61 31.02 -3.28
C ASP A 237 -8.72 29.78 -3.40
N SER A 238 -9.33 28.66 -3.77
CA SER A 238 -8.64 27.38 -3.91
C SER A 238 -9.05 26.67 -5.20
N LEU A 239 -8.09 26.10 -5.90
CA LEU A 239 -8.28 25.23 -7.04
C LEU A 239 -7.81 23.82 -6.68
N ALA A 240 -8.65 22.81 -6.92
CA ALA A 240 -8.32 21.41 -6.66
C ALA A 240 -8.49 20.57 -7.94
N ILE A 241 -7.59 19.60 -8.14
CA ILE A 241 -7.65 18.61 -9.22
C ILE A 241 -7.64 17.24 -8.57
N GLY A 242 -8.61 16.39 -8.91
CA GLY A 242 -8.61 14.99 -8.48
C GLY A 242 -7.59 14.17 -9.27
N LEU A 243 -6.67 13.53 -8.55
CA LEU A 243 -5.64 12.67 -9.13
C LEU A 243 -6.09 11.21 -9.23
N ALA A 244 -6.79 10.75 -8.20
CA ALA A 244 -7.32 9.40 -8.13
C ALA A 244 -8.54 9.35 -7.21
N ARG A 245 -9.49 8.49 -7.57
CA ARG A 245 -10.68 8.17 -6.77
C ARG A 245 -11.22 6.84 -7.26
N ASP A 246 -10.63 5.77 -6.75
CA ASP A 246 -10.95 4.38 -7.09
C ASP A 246 -10.80 3.48 -5.86
N GLU A 247 -11.07 2.17 -6.00
CA GLU A 247 -10.98 1.19 -4.91
C GLU A 247 -9.58 1.07 -4.29
N LYS A 248 -8.54 1.55 -4.99
CA LYS A 248 -7.14 1.39 -4.60
C LYS A 248 -6.54 2.67 -4.04
N SER A 249 -7.15 3.82 -4.28
CA SER A 249 -6.55 5.10 -3.94
C SER A 249 -7.49 6.29 -4.00
N LEU A 250 -7.14 7.31 -3.22
CA LEU A 250 -7.76 8.62 -3.22
C LEU A 250 -6.68 9.68 -3.20
N GLY A 251 -6.79 10.71 -4.05
CA GLY A 251 -5.79 11.77 -4.08
C GLY A 251 -6.22 12.99 -4.85
N SER A 252 -5.63 14.12 -4.47
CA SER A 252 -5.85 15.41 -5.12
C SER A 252 -4.60 16.28 -5.06
N ILE A 253 -4.54 17.25 -5.95
CA ILE A 253 -3.58 18.36 -5.91
C ILE A 253 -4.37 19.65 -5.78
N SER A 254 -3.98 20.50 -4.84
CA SER A 254 -4.66 21.72 -4.47
C SER A 254 -3.74 22.92 -4.52
N PHE A 255 -4.28 24.07 -4.91
CA PHE A 255 -3.57 25.34 -5.05
C PHE A 255 -4.37 26.44 -4.35
N GLY A 256 -3.72 27.21 -3.49
CA GLY A 256 -4.32 28.36 -2.80
C GLY A 256 -3.88 29.67 -3.41
N ARG A 257 -4.79 30.63 -3.53
CA ARG A 257 -4.57 31.94 -4.16
C ARG A 257 -4.51 33.05 -3.12
N HIS A 258 -3.45 33.84 -3.13
CA HIS A 258 -3.33 34.98 -2.21
C HIS A 258 -4.18 36.18 -2.66
N ARG A 259 -4.68 36.95 -1.67
CA ARG A 259 -5.53 38.14 -1.89
C ARG A 259 -4.94 39.20 -2.84
N SER A 260 -3.61 39.30 -2.93
CA SER A 260 -2.94 40.29 -3.80
C SER A 260 -3.09 40.00 -5.28
N VAL A 261 -3.44 38.76 -5.65
CA VAL A 261 -3.58 38.33 -7.06
C VAL A 261 -5.05 38.28 -7.48
N GLY A 262 -5.97 38.13 -6.53
CA GLY A 262 -7.40 37.90 -6.79
C GLY A 262 -7.71 36.43 -7.10
N PRO A 263 -9.01 36.04 -7.16
CA PRO A 263 -9.46 34.66 -7.39
C PRO A 263 -8.91 34.02 -8.67
N PHE A 264 -9.07 32.70 -8.82
CA PHE A 264 -8.65 32.02 -10.04
C PHE A 264 -9.50 32.47 -11.24
N ASP A 265 -8.83 33.04 -12.24
CA ASP A 265 -9.45 33.49 -13.48
C ASP A 265 -9.58 32.36 -14.52
N ASP A 266 -10.30 32.63 -15.61
CA ASP A 266 -10.53 31.64 -16.67
C ASP A 266 -9.23 31.18 -17.34
N ALA A 267 -8.19 32.02 -17.37
CA ALA A 267 -6.90 31.67 -17.93
C ALA A 267 -6.16 30.63 -17.08
N ALA A 268 -6.13 30.82 -15.75
CA ALA A 268 -5.55 29.86 -14.82
C ALA A 268 -6.33 28.53 -14.84
N ILE A 269 -7.66 28.59 -14.94
CA ILE A 269 -8.51 27.40 -15.02
C ILE A 269 -8.30 26.66 -16.34
N ALA A 270 -8.14 27.37 -17.46
CA ALA A 270 -7.81 26.74 -18.75
C ALA A 270 -6.44 26.06 -18.71
N LEU A 271 -5.43 26.69 -18.09
CA LEU A 271 -4.13 26.05 -17.87
C LEU A 271 -4.24 24.82 -16.99
N ALA A 272 -4.95 24.90 -15.86
CA ALA A 272 -5.18 23.75 -14.99
C ALA A 272 -5.84 22.59 -15.74
N ARG A 273 -6.86 22.86 -16.58
CA ARG A 273 -7.51 21.86 -17.44
C ARG A 273 -6.54 21.15 -18.38
N LEU A 274 -5.56 21.86 -18.95
CA LEU A 274 -4.52 21.24 -19.78
C LEU A 274 -3.61 20.30 -18.98
N LEU A 275 -3.38 20.59 -17.70
CA LEU A 275 -2.50 19.79 -16.85
C LEU A 275 -3.18 18.56 -16.23
N VAL A 276 -4.50 18.57 -16.04
CA VAL A 276 -5.28 17.46 -15.47
C VAL A 276 -4.88 16.08 -16.03
N PRO A 277 -4.91 15.82 -17.36
CA PRO A 277 -4.59 14.50 -17.88
C PRO A 277 -3.14 14.08 -17.63
N HIS A 278 -2.20 15.02 -17.55
CA HIS A 278 -0.80 14.72 -17.27
C HIS A 278 -0.59 14.37 -15.80
N LEU A 279 -1.22 15.11 -14.89
CA LEU A 279 -1.17 14.87 -13.44
C LEU A 279 -1.79 13.53 -13.06
N GLN A 280 -2.93 13.17 -13.66
CA GLN A 280 -3.57 11.87 -13.44
C GLN A 280 -2.74 10.70 -13.96
N ARG A 281 -2.12 10.85 -15.13
CA ARG A 281 -1.19 9.85 -15.67
C ARG A 281 0.04 9.70 -14.78
N ALA A 282 0.61 10.81 -14.31
CA ALA A 282 1.75 10.79 -13.39
C ALA A 282 1.42 10.06 -12.09
N ALA A 283 0.27 10.34 -11.48
CA ALA A 283 -0.21 9.64 -10.28
C ALA A 283 -0.44 8.14 -10.53
N THR A 284 -0.95 7.77 -11.71
CA THR A 284 -1.13 6.36 -12.09
C THR A 284 0.21 5.64 -12.29
N VAL A 285 1.17 6.26 -12.97
CA VAL A 285 2.52 5.70 -13.18
C VAL A 285 3.23 5.51 -11.85
N ASN A 286 3.20 6.52 -10.98
CA ASN A 286 3.80 6.46 -9.66
C ASN A 286 3.27 5.26 -8.84
N ARG A 287 1.94 5.07 -8.83
CA ARG A 287 1.30 3.90 -8.20
C ARG A 287 1.77 2.56 -8.77
N LEU A 288 1.85 2.44 -10.09
CA LEU A 288 2.30 1.19 -10.72
C LEU A 288 3.75 0.86 -10.35
N LEU A 289 4.61 1.88 -10.22
CA LEU A 289 5.99 1.71 -9.78
C LEU A 289 6.07 1.31 -8.31
N GLU A 290 5.31 1.96 -7.42
CA GLU A 290 5.26 1.60 -6.00
C GLU A 290 4.71 0.19 -5.78
N MET A 291 3.61 -0.19 -6.44
CA MET A 291 3.06 -1.55 -6.35
C MET A 291 4.09 -2.61 -6.79
N SER A 292 4.89 -2.30 -7.82
CA SER A 292 5.99 -3.18 -8.27
C SER A 292 7.12 -3.24 -7.25
N GLU A 293 7.42 -2.14 -6.56
CA GLU A 293 8.50 -2.05 -5.59
C GLU A 293 8.14 -2.72 -4.26
N VAL A 294 6.93 -2.49 -3.74
CA VAL A 294 6.39 -3.15 -2.54
C VAL A 294 6.29 -4.67 -2.75
N SER A 295 5.77 -5.10 -3.91
CA SER A 295 5.72 -6.55 -4.24
C SER A 295 7.10 -7.18 -4.27
N ARG A 296 8.10 -6.47 -4.83
CA ARG A 296 9.49 -6.92 -4.87
C ARG A 296 10.11 -6.98 -3.47
N SER A 297 9.89 -5.95 -2.65
CA SER A 297 10.41 -5.84 -1.28
C SER A 297 9.84 -6.93 -0.37
N ASN A 298 8.52 -7.13 -0.40
CA ASN A 298 7.86 -8.16 0.40
C ASN A 298 8.32 -9.56 -0.01
N PHE A 299 8.50 -9.80 -1.30
CA PHE A 299 9.02 -11.07 -1.79
C PHE A 299 10.47 -11.32 -1.31
N THR A 300 11.33 -10.32 -1.35
CA THR A 300 12.70 -10.45 -0.80
C THR A 300 12.70 -10.67 0.70
N THR A 301 11.85 -9.95 1.47
CA THR A 301 11.75 -10.15 2.92
C THR A 301 11.32 -11.57 3.27
N VAL A 302 10.37 -12.15 2.52
CA VAL A 302 9.94 -13.54 2.71
C VAL A 302 11.09 -14.51 2.38
N LEU A 303 11.80 -14.33 1.27
CA LEU A 303 12.93 -15.18 0.89
C LEU A 303 14.11 -15.10 1.88
N ASP A 304 14.36 -13.91 2.42
CA ASP A 304 15.42 -13.66 3.40
C ASP A 304 15.13 -14.32 4.76
N ALA A 305 13.86 -14.54 5.09
CA ALA A 305 13.43 -15.26 6.29
C ALA A 305 13.54 -16.79 6.15
N ILE A 306 13.69 -17.33 4.93
CA ILE A 306 13.81 -18.76 4.69
C ILE A 306 15.24 -19.22 5.00
N ALA A 307 15.39 -20.19 5.90
CA ALA A 307 16.69 -20.75 6.31
C ALA A 307 17.39 -21.62 5.24
N VAL A 308 16.71 -21.91 4.13
CA VAL A 308 17.25 -22.69 3.01
C VAL A 308 18.01 -21.75 2.06
N PRO A 309 19.22 -22.10 1.60
CA PRO A 309 19.92 -21.36 0.55
C PRO A 309 19.11 -21.33 -0.75
N ILE A 310 18.67 -20.14 -1.17
CA ILE A 310 17.91 -19.92 -2.40
C ILE A 310 18.63 -18.87 -3.27
N ILE A 311 18.88 -19.23 -4.52
CA ILE A 311 19.47 -18.35 -5.53
C ILE A 311 18.48 -18.24 -6.71
N ILE A 312 18.09 -17.02 -7.07
CA ILE A 312 17.32 -16.75 -8.29
C ILE A 312 18.31 -16.32 -9.38
N VAL A 313 18.29 -17.03 -10.49
CA VAL A 313 19.22 -16.82 -11.61
C VAL A 313 18.50 -16.59 -12.93
N GLY A 314 19.08 -15.75 -13.77
CA GLY A 314 18.71 -15.58 -15.18
C GLY A 314 19.16 -16.75 -16.06
N ALA A 315 18.71 -16.76 -17.31
CA ALA A 315 19.07 -17.77 -18.30
C ALA A 315 20.58 -17.79 -18.63
N ASP A 316 21.25 -16.66 -18.37
CA ASP A 316 22.69 -16.42 -18.55
C ASP A 316 23.50 -16.67 -17.27
N MET A 317 22.92 -17.36 -16.28
CA MET A 317 23.52 -17.61 -14.95
C MET A 317 23.71 -16.36 -14.08
N ARG A 318 23.25 -15.17 -14.50
CA ARG A 318 23.33 -13.97 -13.67
C ARG A 318 22.44 -14.09 -12.45
N ILE A 319 22.98 -13.78 -11.28
CA ILE A 319 22.25 -13.81 -10.02
C ILE A 319 21.35 -12.59 -9.95
N ALA A 320 20.03 -12.80 -9.90
CA ALA A 320 19.06 -11.75 -9.66
C ALA A 320 18.77 -11.56 -8.16
N HIS A 321 18.85 -12.64 -7.38
CA HIS A 321 18.72 -12.58 -5.92
C HIS A 321 19.41 -13.79 -5.28
N ALA A 322 19.98 -13.61 -4.09
CA ALA A 322 20.50 -14.66 -3.23
C ALA A 322 20.20 -14.28 -1.78
N ASN A 323 19.48 -15.13 -1.07
CA ASN A 323 19.12 -14.90 0.32
C ASN A 323 20.34 -15.09 1.26
N PRO A 324 20.29 -14.66 2.54
CA PRO A 324 21.45 -14.71 3.42
C PRO A 324 22.08 -16.12 3.56
N PRO A 325 21.31 -17.22 3.70
CA PRO A 325 21.89 -18.56 3.69
C PRO A 325 22.65 -18.91 2.40
N ALA A 326 22.19 -18.46 1.22
CA ALA A 326 22.93 -18.66 -0.03
C ALA A 326 24.23 -17.86 -0.10
N ARG A 327 24.22 -16.61 0.37
CA ARG A 327 25.44 -15.78 0.42
C ARG A 327 26.52 -16.38 1.30
N ALA A 328 26.14 -16.93 2.46
CA ALA A 328 27.07 -17.66 3.33
C ALA A 328 27.74 -18.85 2.61
N ARG A 329 27.09 -19.46 1.62
CA ARG A 329 27.68 -20.53 0.80
C ARG A 329 28.67 -20.01 -0.22
N PHE A 330 28.39 -18.87 -0.84
CA PHE A 330 29.36 -18.22 -1.72
C PHE A 330 30.64 -17.84 -0.96
N GLU A 331 30.51 -17.43 0.30
CA GLU A 331 31.65 -17.13 1.18
C GLU A 331 32.42 -18.39 1.57
N ALA A 332 31.71 -19.49 1.89
CA ALA A 332 32.33 -20.77 2.21
C ALA A 332 33.08 -21.40 1.03
N ARG A 333 32.69 -21.07 -0.21
CA ARG A 333 33.26 -21.59 -1.47
C ARG A 333 33.36 -23.12 -1.47
N ASP A 334 32.32 -23.79 -0.98
CA ASP A 334 32.27 -25.25 -0.85
C ASP A 334 31.66 -25.92 -2.08
N ILE A 335 30.53 -25.41 -2.58
CA ILE A 335 29.81 -25.94 -3.75
C ILE A 335 29.63 -24.85 -4.80
N LEU A 336 29.24 -23.65 -4.36
CA LEU A 336 28.88 -22.52 -5.21
C LEU A 336 29.75 -21.31 -4.90
N ALA A 337 29.94 -20.46 -5.90
CA ALA A 337 30.56 -19.16 -5.80
C ALA A 337 29.83 -18.15 -6.69
N GLU A 338 29.92 -16.89 -6.30
CA GLU A 338 29.57 -15.75 -7.15
C GLU A 338 30.85 -15.26 -7.86
N ARG A 339 30.81 -15.16 -9.19
CA ARG A 339 31.90 -14.64 -10.03
C ARG A 339 31.33 -13.59 -10.98
N ASP A 340 31.75 -12.34 -10.82
CA ASP A 340 31.28 -11.21 -11.64
C ASP A 340 29.73 -11.13 -11.73
N GLY A 341 29.04 -11.38 -10.61
CA GLY A 341 27.58 -11.40 -10.52
C GLY A 341 26.90 -12.63 -11.14
N CYS A 342 27.67 -13.64 -11.56
CA CYS A 342 27.17 -14.89 -12.12
C CYS A 342 27.33 -16.04 -11.12
N LEU A 343 26.36 -16.96 -11.13
CA LEU A 343 26.42 -18.19 -10.35
C LEU A 343 27.40 -19.17 -10.99
N ALA A 344 28.34 -19.68 -10.21
CA ALA A 344 29.27 -20.71 -10.64
C ALA A 344 29.36 -21.82 -9.59
N ALA A 345 29.31 -23.09 -10.01
CA ALA A 345 29.78 -24.17 -9.16
C ALA A 345 31.31 -24.24 -9.13
N ILE A 346 31.86 -24.69 -8.00
CA ILE A 346 33.31 -24.90 -7.82
C ILE A 346 33.79 -26.07 -8.69
N ASP A 347 33.05 -27.18 -8.69
CA ASP A 347 33.30 -28.33 -9.56
C ASP A 347 32.77 -28.08 -10.99
N SER A 348 33.60 -28.42 -11.98
CA SER A 348 33.28 -28.20 -13.39
C SER A 348 32.13 -29.07 -13.91
N GLY A 349 32.00 -30.31 -13.41
CA GLY A 349 30.91 -31.21 -13.77
C GLY A 349 29.57 -30.70 -13.22
N VAL A 350 29.56 -30.28 -11.95
CA VAL A 350 28.41 -29.62 -11.32
C VAL A 350 28.06 -28.33 -12.06
N HIS A 351 29.05 -27.53 -12.47
CA HIS A 351 28.82 -26.29 -13.21
C HIS A 351 28.11 -26.55 -14.55
N HIS A 352 28.59 -27.53 -15.33
CA HIS A 352 27.96 -27.89 -16.60
C HIS A 352 26.54 -28.43 -16.41
N ALA A 353 26.32 -29.28 -15.39
CA ALA A 353 24.99 -29.78 -15.07
C ALA A 353 24.03 -28.65 -14.66
N LEU A 354 24.51 -27.68 -13.89
CA LEU A 354 23.75 -26.51 -13.44
C LEU A 354 23.35 -25.61 -14.62
N ALA A 355 24.30 -25.27 -15.49
CA ALA A 355 24.02 -24.49 -16.69
C ALA A 355 23.02 -25.21 -17.63
N GLY A 356 23.17 -26.52 -17.80
CA GLY A 356 22.24 -27.34 -18.58
C GLY A 356 20.83 -27.35 -17.98
N ALA A 357 20.71 -27.52 -16.66
CA ALA A 357 19.42 -27.52 -15.96
C ALA A 357 18.72 -26.16 -16.05
N ILE A 358 19.45 -25.05 -15.91
CA ILE A 358 18.89 -23.69 -16.06
C ILE A 358 18.46 -23.43 -17.50
N GLY A 359 19.24 -23.86 -18.49
CA GLY A 359 18.85 -23.76 -19.91
C GLY A 359 17.59 -24.57 -20.24
N GLN A 360 17.41 -25.74 -19.62
CA GLN A 360 16.19 -26.55 -19.77
C GLN A 360 14.98 -25.91 -19.08
N ALA A 361 15.16 -25.31 -17.91
CA ALA A 361 14.11 -24.59 -17.19
C ALA A 361 13.51 -23.44 -18.01
N VAL A 362 14.29 -22.82 -18.91
CA VAL A 362 13.85 -21.75 -19.81
C VAL A 362 13.06 -22.27 -21.02
N THR A 363 13.37 -23.47 -21.50
CA THR A 363 12.91 -23.97 -22.81
C THR A 363 11.75 -24.97 -22.73
N GLN A 364 11.54 -25.64 -21.58
CA GLN A 364 10.52 -26.68 -21.42
C GLN A 364 9.57 -26.40 -20.24
N GLU A 365 8.74 -25.36 -20.38
CA GLU A 365 7.76 -24.92 -19.36
C GLU A 365 6.71 -26.00 -19.00
N GLU A 366 6.43 -26.95 -19.92
CA GLU A 366 5.30 -27.89 -19.79
C GLU A 366 5.68 -29.34 -19.39
N ARG A 367 6.96 -29.76 -19.49
CA ARG A 367 7.38 -31.16 -19.20
C ARG A 367 8.17 -31.33 -17.90
N ILE A 368 8.82 -30.28 -17.41
CA ILE A 368 9.49 -30.22 -16.09
C ILE A 368 8.54 -29.58 -15.07
N ALA A 369 7.24 -29.85 -15.23
CA ALA A 369 6.22 -29.27 -14.37
C ALA A 369 6.26 -29.99 -13.00
N ARG A 370 6.87 -29.31 -12.02
CA ARG A 370 6.68 -29.44 -10.55
C ARG A 370 7.77 -30.12 -9.71
N GLN A 371 8.74 -30.85 -10.27
CA GLN A 371 9.74 -31.57 -9.43
C GLN A 371 11.15 -30.95 -9.40
N GLY A 372 11.46 -29.99 -10.28
CA GLY A 372 12.83 -29.47 -10.41
C GLY A 372 13.83 -30.51 -10.94
N LEU A 373 15.05 -30.07 -11.24
CA LEU A 373 16.16 -30.93 -11.63
C LEU A 373 17.17 -31.01 -10.48
N GLY A 374 17.36 -32.21 -9.94
CA GLY A 374 18.37 -32.50 -8.91
C GLY A 374 19.74 -32.74 -9.52
N ILE A 375 20.75 -32.04 -9.02
CA ILE A 375 22.16 -32.18 -9.42
C ILE A 375 22.95 -32.62 -8.19
N PRO A 376 23.54 -33.82 -8.20
CA PRO A 376 24.39 -34.26 -7.10
C PRO A 376 25.63 -33.38 -7.01
N ALA A 377 26.01 -33.03 -5.79
CA ALA A 377 27.20 -32.24 -5.49
C ALA A 377 27.93 -32.83 -4.26
N ARG A 378 29.17 -32.40 -4.07
CA ARG A 378 29.95 -32.69 -2.86
C ARG A 378 30.52 -31.39 -2.34
N ARG A 379 30.56 -31.27 -1.01
CA ARG A 379 31.27 -30.19 -0.32
C ARG A 379 32.76 -30.49 -0.28
N ASN A 380 33.56 -29.50 0.09
CA ASN A 380 35.02 -29.64 0.23
C ASN A 380 35.42 -30.76 1.21
N ASP A 381 34.61 -31.01 2.24
CA ASP A 381 34.79 -32.09 3.23
C ASP A 381 34.29 -33.47 2.76
N GLN A 382 33.94 -33.60 1.46
CA GLN A 382 33.37 -34.79 0.82
C GLN A 382 31.95 -35.16 1.27
N SER A 383 31.31 -34.38 2.14
CA SER A 383 29.91 -34.58 2.50
C SER A 383 28.99 -34.38 1.29
N ALA A 384 27.91 -35.15 1.23
CA ALA A 384 26.97 -35.13 0.11
C ALA A 384 26.11 -33.87 0.13
N ALA A 385 25.83 -33.32 -1.05
CA ALA A 385 24.90 -32.23 -1.26
C ALA A 385 24.13 -32.42 -2.56
N ALA A 386 23.07 -31.66 -2.75
CA ALA A 386 22.31 -31.62 -3.98
C ALA A 386 21.90 -30.17 -4.29
N LEU A 387 21.91 -29.82 -5.57
CA LEU A 387 21.31 -28.60 -6.06
C LEU A 387 19.98 -28.93 -6.73
N TYR A 388 18.92 -28.20 -6.41
CA TYR A 388 17.63 -28.34 -7.06
C TYR A 388 17.34 -27.11 -7.91
N VAL A 389 17.18 -27.31 -9.21
CA VAL A 389 16.86 -26.24 -10.16
C VAL A 389 15.38 -26.30 -10.49
N MET A 390 14.63 -25.30 -10.06
CA MET A 390 13.20 -25.18 -10.32
C MET A 390 12.94 -24.07 -11.35
N PRO A 391 12.17 -24.34 -12.42
CA PRO A 391 11.79 -23.30 -13.36
C PRO A 391 10.88 -22.26 -12.68
N LEU A 392 11.23 -20.99 -12.82
CA LEU A 392 10.35 -19.89 -12.42
C LEU A 392 9.48 -19.54 -13.63
N GLY A 393 8.38 -20.28 -13.78
CA GLY A 393 7.45 -20.14 -14.90
C GLY A 393 6.86 -18.73 -14.98
N GLY A 394 6.76 -18.19 -16.19
CA GLY A 394 6.32 -16.83 -16.42
C GLY A 394 5.66 -16.70 -17.79
N ARG A 395 4.33 -16.87 -17.83
CA ARG A 395 3.45 -16.66 -19.01
C ARG A 395 3.43 -15.22 -19.56
N LEU A 396 4.42 -14.38 -19.27
CA LEU A 396 4.45 -12.97 -19.67
C LEU A 396 5.65 -12.71 -20.58
N GLY A 397 5.40 -12.87 -21.88
CA GLY A 397 6.28 -12.40 -22.94
C GLY A 397 6.46 -10.88 -22.86
N ALA A 398 7.47 -10.43 -22.12
CA ALA A 398 8.11 -9.12 -22.24
C ALA A 398 9.33 -8.98 -21.30
N HIS A 399 9.39 -9.74 -20.19
CA HIS A 399 10.52 -9.70 -19.25
C HIS A 399 11.47 -10.90 -19.41
N ARG A 400 11.92 -11.14 -20.64
CA ARG A 400 13.10 -11.98 -20.89
C ARG A 400 14.32 -11.23 -20.31
N GLY A 401 14.69 -11.50 -19.06
CA GLY A 401 15.98 -10.97 -18.58
C GLY A 401 16.29 -10.91 -17.10
N ARG A 402 15.47 -11.40 -16.15
CA ARG A 402 15.88 -11.36 -14.73
C ARG A 402 15.78 -12.66 -13.95
N ALA A 403 14.73 -13.47 -14.09
CA ALA A 403 14.63 -14.72 -13.36
C ALA A 403 14.15 -15.84 -14.28
N ALA A 404 14.96 -16.88 -14.41
CA ALA A 404 14.70 -18.08 -15.21
C ALA A 404 14.50 -19.31 -14.32
N ALA A 405 15.29 -19.41 -13.26
CA ALA A 405 15.22 -20.55 -12.35
C ALA A 405 15.53 -20.12 -10.90
N ALA A 406 14.99 -20.89 -9.96
CA ALA A 406 15.42 -20.90 -8.57
C ALA A 406 16.34 -22.11 -8.36
N VAL A 407 17.49 -21.89 -7.73
CA VAL A 407 18.45 -22.93 -7.34
C VAL A 407 18.43 -23.03 -5.81
N LEU A 408 18.11 -24.21 -5.30
CA LEU A 408 18.14 -24.52 -3.88
C LEU A 408 19.31 -25.43 -3.58
N VAL A 409 19.94 -25.26 -2.42
CA VAL A 409 21.03 -26.13 -1.96
C VAL A 409 20.53 -26.98 -0.81
N ALA A 410 20.58 -28.31 -0.98
CA ALA A 410 20.29 -29.29 0.06
C ALA A 410 21.58 -29.99 0.48
N GLU A 411 21.83 -30.12 1.79
CA GLU A 411 23.06 -30.69 2.32
C GLU A 411 22.78 -31.91 3.19
N SER A 412 23.68 -32.89 3.14
CA SER A 412 23.66 -34.03 4.06
C SER A 412 23.86 -33.52 5.49
N GLY A 413 22.82 -33.60 6.30
CA GLY A 413 22.82 -33.10 7.68
C GLY A 413 22.17 -31.72 7.86
N SER A 414 21.73 -31.04 6.79
CA SER A 414 20.80 -29.91 6.94
C SER A 414 19.44 -30.46 7.35
N ARG A 415 19.26 -30.66 8.65
CA ARG A 415 17.98 -31.10 9.19
C ARG A 415 17.07 -29.90 9.13
N PHE A 416 16.11 -29.93 8.21
CA PHE A 416 14.95 -29.07 8.32
C PHE A 416 14.14 -29.62 9.49
N ILE A 417 14.56 -29.26 10.70
CA ILE A 417 13.76 -29.49 11.90
C ILE A 417 12.82 -28.27 11.93
N PRO A 418 11.50 -28.48 11.87
CA PRO A 418 10.55 -27.39 12.08
C PRO A 418 10.90 -26.69 13.38
N SER A 419 10.67 -25.39 13.49
CA SER A 419 11.00 -24.65 14.71
C SER A 419 10.42 -25.37 15.94
N ALA A 420 11.21 -25.43 17.01
CA ALA A 420 10.82 -26.12 18.24
C ALA A 420 9.43 -25.66 18.72
N ASP A 421 9.11 -24.37 18.53
CA ASP A 421 7.80 -23.78 18.86
C ASP A 421 6.65 -24.34 18.02
N LEU A 422 6.86 -24.58 16.71
CA LEU A 422 5.84 -25.16 15.83
C LEU A 422 5.53 -26.61 16.23
N VAL A 423 6.56 -27.41 16.50
CA VAL A 423 6.37 -28.79 16.98
C VAL A 423 5.74 -28.82 18.37
N THR A 424 6.18 -27.91 19.25
CA THR A 424 5.66 -27.79 20.62
C THR A 424 4.17 -27.44 20.60
N GLY A 425 3.75 -26.52 19.71
CA GLY A 425 2.34 -26.19 19.51
C GLY A 425 1.52 -27.32 18.90
N LEU A 426 2.04 -28.01 17.88
CA LEU A 426 1.33 -29.10 17.20
C LEU A 426 1.05 -30.30 18.11
N PHE A 427 2.00 -30.65 18.97
CA PHE A 427 1.91 -31.82 19.85
C PHE A 427 1.69 -31.47 21.32
N ASN A 428 1.43 -30.20 21.64
CA ASN A 428 1.30 -29.69 23.01
C ASN A 428 2.47 -30.14 23.91
N LEU A 429 3.70 -30.08 23.40
CA LEU A 429 4.90 -30.37 24.19
C LEU A 429 5.13 -29.23 25.19
N THR A 430 5.81 -29.54 26.29
CA THR A 430 6.39 -28.49 27.15
C THR A 430 7.74 -28.04 26.59
N SER A 431 8.27 -26.88 26.98
CA SER A 431 9.59 -26.42 26.52
C SER A 431 10.72 -27.42 26.83
N ALA A 432 10.61 -28.18 27.93
CA ALA A 432 11.57 -29.23 28.26
C ALA A 432 11.45 -30.45 27.32
N GLU A 433 10.22 -30.82 26.96
CA GLU A 433 9.94 -31.90 26.00
C GLU A 433 10.34 -31.50 24.57
N GLY A 434 10.12 -30.25 24.16
CA GLY A 434 10.54 -29.72 22.86
C GLY A 434 12.05 -29.79 22.67
N ARG A 435 12.85 -29.40 23.68
CA ARG A 435 14.31 -29.54 23.64
C ARG A 435 14.78 -30.99 23.51
N VAL A 436 14.07 -31.93 24.13
CA VAL A 436 14.37 -33.37 24.00
C VAL A 436 13.94 -33.88 22.63
N PHE A 437 12.78 -33.46 22.12
CA PHE A 437 12.31 -33.74 20.77
C PHE A 437 13.35 -33.32 19.74
N ASP A 438 13.85 -32.09 19.80
CA ASP A 438 14.81 -31.54 18.82
C ASP A 438 16.06 -32.42 18.72
N LEU A 439 16.61 -32.84 19.87
CA LEU A 439 17.80 -33.69 19.92
C LEU A 439 17.54 -35.11 19.43
N LEU A 440 16.38 -35.69 19.73
CA LEU A 440 16.02 -37.03 19.27
C LEU A 440 15.66 -37.07 17.79
N ALA A 441 14.93 -36.06 17.28
CA ALA A 441 14.63 -35.86 15.86
C ALA A 441 15.92 -35.59 15.06
N ALA A 442 16.90 -34.95 15.70
CA ALA A 442 18.27 -34.84 15.22
C ALA A 442 19.05 -36.16 15.19
N GLY A 443 18.50 -37.27 15.68
CA GLY A 443 19.17 -38.57 15.71
C GLY A 443 20.20 -38.74 16.83
N ASN A 444 20.28 -37.82 17.80
CA ASN A 444 21.13 -38.02 18.98
C ASN A 444 20.54 -39.10 19.88
N GLY A 445 21.39 -39.90 20.52
CA GLY A 445 20.94 -40.87 21.51
C GLY A 445 20.46 -40.21 22.82
N LEU A 446 19.69 -40.93 23.63
CA LEU A 446 19.23 -40.44 24.94
C LEU A 446 20.37 -40.01 25.87
N ALA A 447 21.51 -40.72 25.82
CA ALA A 447 22.69 -40.40 26.62
C ALA A 447 23.37 -39.10 26.14
N GLU A 448 23.50 -38.92 24.83
CA GLU A 448 24.05 -37.69 24.23
C GLU A 448 23.15 -36.50 24.52
N ALA A 449 21.83 -36.68 24.40
CA ALA A 449 20.86 -35.63 24.74
C ALA A 449 20.97 -35.21 26.21
N ALA A 450 21.23 -36.14 27.14
CA ALA A 450 21.45 -35.82 28.55
C ALA A 450 22.70 -34.96 28.78
N VAL A 451 23.78 -35.27 28.05
CA VAL A 451 25.02 -34.48 28.08
C VAL A 451 24.79 -33.08 27.51
N ILE A 452 24.16 -32.98 26.33
CA ILE A 452 23.91 -31.70 25.64
C ILE A 452 23.01 -30.79 26.50
N LEU A 453 21.94 -31.35 27.07
CA LEU A 453 21.00 -30.61 27.90
C LEU A 453 21.48 -30.38 29.34
N LYS A 454 22.62 -30.99 29.73
CA LYS A 454 23.19 -30.96 31.09
C LYS A 454 22.18 -31.41 32.17
N VAL A 455 21.46 -32.50 31.90
CA VAL A 455 20.49 -33.10 32.83
C VAL A 455 20.76 -34.59 33.02
N ALA A 456 20.16 -35.19 34.05
CA ALA A 456 20.33 -36.62 34.30
C ALA A 456 19.73 -37.48 33.15
N PRO A 457 20.34 -38.62 32.79
CA PRO A 457 19.79 -39.54 31.78
C PRO A 457 18.36 -40.02 32.10
N SER A 458 18.04 -40.19 33.38
CA SER A 458 16.69 -40.53 33.85
C SER A 458 15.65 -39.46 33.51
N THR A 459 16.04 -38.18 33.58
CA THR A 459 15.20 -37.03 33.23
C THR A 459 14.93 -36.99 31.72
N VAL A 460 15.96 -37.18 30.88
CA VAL A 460 15.78 -37.25 29.42
C VAL A 460 14.88 -38.43 29.03
N LYS A 461 15.08 -39.60 29.64
CA LYS A 461 14.25 -40.79 29.40
C LYS A 461 12.77 -40.53 29.72
N THR A 462 12.50 -39.82 30.82
CA THR A 462 11.14 -39.43 31.21
C THR A 462 10.52 -38.47 30.21
N HIS A 463 11.26 -37.45 29.76
CA HIS A 463 10.77 -36.52 28.75
C HIS A 463 10.58 -37.19 27.38
N ALA A 464 11.47 -38.09 26.97
CA ALA A 464 11.35 -38.84 25.72
C ALA A 464 10.10 -39.72 25.69
N LEU A 465 9.77 -40.40 26.80
CA LEU A 465 8.51 -41.16 26.93
C LEU A 465 7.27 -40.28 26.73
N ARG A 466 7.27 -39.08 27.31
CA ARG A 466 6.17 -38.12 27.15
C ARG A 466 6.10 -37.58 25.72
N VAL A 467 7.24 -37.33 25.09
CA VAL A 467 7.31 -36.95 23.67
C VAL A 467 6.70 -38.04 22.79
N TYR A 468 7.07 -39.31 22.97
CA TYR A 468 6.49 -40.43 22.24
C TYR A 468 4.98 -40.55 22.43
N GLN A 469 4.49 -40.43 23.67
CA GLN A 469 3.05 -40.44 23.96
C GLN A 469 2.30 -39.29 23.28
N LYS A 470 2.84 -38.06 23.31
CA LYS A 470 2.19 -36.87 22.75
C LYS A 470 2.26 -36.80 21.22
N THR A 471 3.29 -37.40 20.63
CA THR A 471 3.47 -37.45 19.17
C THR A 471 2.85 -38.69 18.53
N GLY A 472 2.42 -39.67 19.34
CA GLY A 472 1.79 -40.91 18.88
C GLY A 472 2.75 -41.91 18.23
N VAL A 473 4.07 -41.68 18.32
CA VAL A 473 5.09 -42.58 17.80
C VAL A 473 5.68 -43.44 18.92
N SER A 474 6.22 -44.60 18.56
CA SER A 474 6.72 -45.58 19.54
C SER A 474 8.24 -45.71 19.55
N ARG A 475 8.91 -45.22 18.50
CA ARG A 475 10.36 -45.34 18.31
C ARG A 475 10.99 -44.02 17.88
N GLN A 476 12.27 -43.85 18.20
CA GLN A 476 13.04 -42.68 17.77
C GLN A 476 13.06 -42.55 16.24
N THR A 477 13.18 -43.65 15.50
CA THR A 477 13.15 -43.64 14.03
C THR A 477 11.81 -43.14 13.48
N GLU A 478 10.70 -43.48 14.11
CA GLU A 478 9.37 -42.97 13.76
C GLU A 478 9.24 -41.49 14.10
N LEU A 479 9.82 -41.04 15.21
CA LEU A 479 9.91 -39.62 15.56
C LEU A 479 10.72 -38.83 14.53
N MET A 480 11.83 -39.39 14.06
CA MET A 480 12.66 -38.79 13.00
C MET A 480 11.90 -38.71 11.67
N GLN A 481 11.15 -39.74 11.29
CA GLN A 481 10.30 -39.73 10.09
C GLN A 481 9.17 -38.71 10.21
N LEU A 482 8.53 -38.62 11.38
CA LEU A 482 7.50 -37.64 11.66
C LEU A 482 8.06 -36.22 11.56
N ALA A 483 9.22 -35.94 12.16
CA ALA A 483 9.89 -34.66 12.04
C ALA A 483 10.25 -34.33 10.57
N ALA A 484 10.73 -35.32 9.82
CA ALA A 484 11.04 -35.17 8.39
C ALA A 484 9.79 -34.95 7.52
N SER A 485 8.60 -35.39 7.95
CA SER A 485 7.35 -35.14 7.20
C SER A 485 6.84 -33.69 7.30
N PHE A 486 7.26 -32.97 8.34
CA PHE A 486 7.02 -31.53 8.49
C PHE A 486 8.14 -30.68 7.88
N ALA A 487 9.24 -31.32 7.46
CA ALA A 487 10.17 -30.64 6.59
C ALA A 487 9.48 -30.31 5.27
N VAL A 488 9.73 -29.11 4.74
CA VAL A 488 9.19 -28.73 3.43
C VAL A 488 9.59 -29.83 2.45
N PRO A 489 8.61 -30.58 1.90
CA PRO A 489 8.91 -31.64 0.96
C PRO A 489 9.52 -30.96 -0.26
N PHE A 490 10.67 -31.48 -0.70
CA PHE A 490 11.27 -31.10 -1.96
C PHE A 490 10.34 -31.46 -3.12
#